data_AF-A0AAN7F6K9-F1
#
_entry.id   AF-A0AAN7F6K9-F1
#
_cell.length_a   1.000
_cell.length_b   1.000
_cell.length_c   1.000
_cell.angle_alpha   90.00
_cell.angle_beta   90.00
_cell.angle_gamma   90.00
#
_symmetry.space_group_name_H-M   'P 1'
#
loop_
_entity.id
_entity.type
_entity.pdbx_description
1 polymer ?
#
loop_
_entity_poly.entity_id
_entity_poly.type
_entity_poly.pdbx_seq_one_letter_code
_entity_poly.pdbx_strand_id
1 'polypeptide(L)'
;MASEAGEGSTAGMDDYETLISTTDVELLKKAWRNEKAAPEILRFETSLIQRIRGQIQLMEENIEEFAGSGIDPLTVSLYQMDLDRTQYLFRSYLRIRLQKIEKYMFHISKNPEVQSRLSEQEKGFARRCADDMERHLEESVLSKLPDNYQDTVKQSIISEESDMRFSWF
;
A
#
# COMPACT_ATOMS: atom_id res chain seq x y z
N MET A 1 -7.37 -51.40 40.12
CA MET A 1 -6.36 -51.11 39.07
C MET A 1 -6.83 -49.87 38.34
N ALA A 2 -5.92 -48.91 38.19
CA ALA A 2 -6.18 -47.50 37.92
C ALA A 2 -6.80 -47.23 36.54
N SER A 3 -7.73 -46.27 36.52
CA SER A 3 -8.09 -45.49 35.34
C SER A 3 -7.36 -44.15 35.42
N GLU A 4 -6.51 -43.85 34.44
CA GLU A 4 -6.02 -42.50 34.18
C GLU A 4 -6.40 -42.15 32.74
N ALA A 5 -7.46 -41.36 32.58
CA ALA A 5 -7.71 -40.59 31.37
C ALA A 5 -7.05 -39.23 31.58
N GLY A 6 -5.95 -38.98 30.88
CA GLY A 6 -5.29 -37.69 30.88
C GLY A 6 -6.13 -36.66 30.12
N GLU A 7 -6.73 -35.73 30.87
CA GLU A 7 -7.25 -34.47 30.34
C GLU A 7 -6.06 -33.60 29.92
N GLY A 8 -5.75 -33.63 28.63
CA GLY A 8 -4.80 -32.73 27.99
C GLY A 8 -5.42 -31.35 27.80
N SER A 9 -4.95 -30.42 28.62
CA SER A 9 -5.28 -28.99 28.68
C SER A 9 -5.37 -28.29 27.31
N THR A 10 -6.59 -27.88 26.93
CA THR A 10 -6.86 -26.92 25.84
C THR A 10 -6.75 -25.46 26.29
N ALA A 11 -6.48 -25.21 27.57
CA ALA A 11 -6.48 -23.86 28.14
C ALA A 11 -5.22 -23.02 27.83
N GLY A 12 -4.12 -23.66 27.39
CA GLY A 12 -2.87 -22.96 27.05
C GLY A 12 -2.83 -22.38 25.63
N MET A 13 -3.80 -22.74 24.78
CA MET A 13 -3.81 -22.33 23.37
C MET A 13 -4.57 -21.01 23.15
N ASP A 14 -5.48 -20.61 24.03
CA ASP A 14 -6.14 -19.30 23.89
C ASP A 14 -5.28 -18.12 24.41
N ASP A 15 -4.33 -18.42 25.31
CA ASP A 15 -3.47 -17.42 25.95
C ASP A 15 -2.30 -16.97 25.03
N TYR A 16 -1.73 -17.90 24.23
CA TYR A 16 -0.72 -17.54 23.22
C TYR A 16 -1.32 -16.75 22.05
N GLU A 17 -2.57 -17.03 21.67
CA GLU A 17 -3.27 -16.37 20.57
C GLU A 17 -3.65 -14.91 20.93
N THR A 18 -3.96 -14.66 22.21
CA THR A 18 -4.25 -13.33 22.75
C THR A 18 -2.97 -12.48 22.90
N LEU A 19 -1.85 -13.10 23.28
CA LEU A 19 -0.52 -12.47 23.34
C LEU A 19 0.08 -12.18 21.95
N ILE A 20 -0.34 -12.93 20.92
CA ILE A 20 -0.07 -12.64 19.50
C ILE A 20 -1.27 -11.89 18.90
N SER A 21 -1.82 -10.93 19.62
CA SER A 21 -2.58 -9.86 18.95
C SER A 21 -1.61 -9.15 18.02
N THR A 22 -1.61 -9.52 16.74
CA THR A 22 -0.74 -8.91 15.73
C THR A 22 -1.01 -7.42 15.74
N THR A 23 -0.04 -6.63 16.23
CA THR A 23 -0.17 -5.19 16.27
C THR A 23 -0.39 -4.68 14.85
N ASP A 24 -1.11 -3.57 14.70
CA ASP A 24 -1.32 -2.96 13.39
C ASP A 24 0.02 -2.68 12.69
N VAL A 25 1.08 -2.39 13.44
CA VAL A 25 2.44 -2.22 12.91
C VAL A 25 2.99 -3.50 12.28
N GLU A 26 2.77 -4.67 12.89
CA GLU A 26 3.18 -5.96 12.30
C GLU A 26 2.37 -6.29 11.04
N LEU A 27 1.07 -5.98 11.04
CA LEU A 27 0.22 -6.10 9.85
C LEU A 27 0.71 -5.16 8.73
N LEU A 28 1.09 -3.93 9.06
CA LEU A 28 1.67 -2.98 8.12
C LEU A 28 3.01 -3.48 7.57
N LYS A 29 3.89 -4.05 8.40
CA LYS A 29 5.15 -4.66 7.94
C LYS A 29 4.88 -5.80 6.95
N LYS A 30 3.85 -6.62 7.19
CA LYS A 30 3.45 -7.70 6.28
C LYS A 30 2.93 -7.13 4.95
N ALA A 31 1.99 -6.19 5.00
CA ALA A 31 1.46 -5.52 3.81
C ALA A 31 2.57 -4.86 2.99
N TRP A 32 3.51 -4.17 3.66
CA TRP A 32 4.68 -3.55 3.03
C TRP A 32 5.60 -4.56 2.34
N ARG A 33 5.94 -5.68 2.99
CA ARG A 33 6.77 -6.72 2.37
C ARG A 33 6.09 -7.34 1.15
N ASN A 34 4.80 -7.64 1.27
CA ASN A 34 4.01 -8.22 0.19
C ASN A 34 3.93 -7.26 -0.99
N GLU A 35 3.61 -5.99 -0.75
CA GLU A 35 3.56 -4.97 -1.79
C GLU A 35 4.93 -4.79 -2.45
N LYS A 36 6.03 -4.78 -1.69
CA LYS A 36 7.38 -4.66 -2.24
C LYS A 36 7.77 -5.85 -3.13
N ALA A 37 7.31 -7.06 -2.80
CA ALA A 37 7.65 -8.28 -3.53
C ALA A 37 6.73 -8.56 -4.74
N ALA A 38 5.50 -8.04 -4.72
CA ALA A 38 4.53 -8.29 -5.78
C ALA A 38 4.86 -7.45 -7.04
N PRO A 39 4.78 -8.04 -8.26
CA PRO A 39 4.97 -7.31 -9.51
C PRO A 39 3.77 -6.40 -9.85
N GLU A 40 2.57 -6.81 -9.43
CA GLU A 40 1.31 -6.09 -9.59
C GLU A 40 0.92 -5.36 -8.29
N ILE A 41 -0.04 -4.44 -8.38
CA ILE A 41 -0.56 -3.72 -7.22
C ILE A 41 -1.55 -4.58 -6.43
N LEU A 42 -1.34 -4.67 -5.12
CA LEU A 42 -2.22 -5.43 -4.23
C LEU A 42 -3.41 -4.57 -3.78
N ARG A 43 -4.40 -5.22 -3.15
CA ARG A 43 -5.57 -4.55 -2.59
C ARG A 43 -5.17 -3.57 -1.49
N PHE A 44 -5.65 -2.34 -1.57
CA PHE A 44 -5.45 -1.33 -0.53
C PHE A 44 -6.19 -1.74 0.75
N GLU A 45 -5.44 -1.91 1.83
CA GLU A 45 -5.98 -2.27 3.15
C GLU A 45 -6.51 -1.03 3.89
N THR A 46 -7.62 -0.46 3.43
CA THR A 46 -8.17 0.80 3.96
C THR A 46 -8.30 0.81 5.48
N SER A 47 -8.83 -0.26 6.08
CA SER A 47 -9.07 -0.33 7.52
C SER A 47 -7.77 -0.30 8.31
N LEU A 48 -6.75 -1.07 7.89
CA LEU A 48 -5.44 -1.10 8.51
C LEU A 48 -4.75 0.27 8.42
N ILE A 49 -4.76 0.88 7.23
CA ILE A 49 -4.10 2.16 6.98
C ILE A 49 -4.75 3.29 7.80
N GLN A 50 -6.07 3.28 7.97
CA GLN A 50 -6.75 4.25 8.83
C GLN A 50 -6.38 4.07 10.31
N ARG A 51 -6.30 2.83 10.81
CA ARG A 51 -5.86 2.58 12.19
C ARG A 51 -4.42 3.00 12.44
N ILE A 52 -3.50 2.66 11.54
CA ILE A 52 -2.10 3.10 11.61
C ILE A 52 -1.99 4.62 11.63
N ARG A 53 -2.75 5.31 10.77
CA ARG A 53 -2.75 6.77 10.76
C ARG A 53 -3.21 7.34 12.11
N GLY A 54 -4.27 6.79 12.68
CA GLY A 54 -4.75 7.19 14.01
C GLY A 54 -3.73 6.90 15.12
N GLN A 55 -3.05 5.74 15.08
CA GLN A 55 -2.00 5.40 16.05
C GLN A 55 -0.79 6.34 15.96
N ILE A 56 -0.38 6.72 14.74
CA ILE A 56 0.69 7.71 14.52
C ILE A 56 0.29 9.05 15.14
N GLN A 57 -0.92 9.53 14.86
CA GLN A 57 -1.43 10.81 15.39
C GLN A 57 -1.50 10.81 16.92
N LEU A 58 -2.05 9.75 17.52
CA LEU A 58 -2.13 9.63 18.97
C LEU A 58 -0.73 9.59 19.61
N MET A 59 0.23 8.91 18.98
CA MET A 59 1.59 8.82 19.50
C MET A 59 2.35 10.14 19.36
N GLU A 60 2.09 10.91 18.31
CA GLU A 60 2.58 12.29 18.18
C GLU A 60 2.09 13.17 19.35
N GLU A 61 0.78 13.17 19.61
CA GLU A 61 0.17 13.92 20.71
C GLU A 61 0.72 13.50 22.09
N ASN A 62 0.84 12.20 22.33
CA ASN A 62 1.37 11.68 23.59
C ASN A 62 2.85 12.08 23.81
N ILE A 63 3.67 12.07 22.76
CA ILE A 63 5.08 12.46 22.87
C ILE A 63 5.20 13.95 23.21
N GLU A 64 4.35 14.81 22.64
CA GLU A 64 4.30 16.23 22.98
C GLU A 64 3.91 16.45 24.45
N GLU A 65 2.92 15.69 24.96
CA GLU A 65 2.52 15.73 26.37
C GLU A 65 3.65 15.23 27.30
N PHE A 66 4.33 14.15 26.92
CA PHE A 66 5.45 13.60 27.69
C PHE A 66 6.64 14.55 27.78
N ALA A 67 6.89 15.31 26.71
CA ALA A 67 7.91 16.36 26.73
C ALA A 67 7.59 17.50 27.71
N GLY A 68 6.30 17.80 27.93
CA GLY A 68 5.85 18.86 28.84
C GLY A 68 5.65 18.45 30.31
N SER A 69 5.52 17.15 30.58
CA SER A 69 5.13 16.61 31.90
C SER A 69 6.30 16.20 32.81
N GLY A 70 7.55 16.40 32.37
CA GLY A 70 8.75 16.11 33.17
C GLY A 70 9.14 14.63 33.21
N ILE A 71 8.66 13.84 32.25
CA ILE A 71 9.12 12.45 32.04
C ILE A 71 10.60 12.45 31.66
N ASP A 72 11.31 11.38 32.03
CA ASP A 72 12.71 11.19 31.70
C ASP A 72 12.98 11.38 30.19
N PRO A 73 13.93 12.27 29.79
CA PRO A 73 14.21 12.55 28.39
C PRO A 73 14.59 11.33 27.54
N LEU A 74 15.20 10.29 28.12
CA LEU A 74 15.56 9.08 27.38
C LEU A 74 14.30 8.28 27.01
N THR A 75 13.31 8.25 27.90
CA THR A 75 12.02 7.60 27.64
C THR A 75 11.28 8.29 26.50
N VAL A 76 11.24 9.63 26.50
CA VAL A 76 10.64 10.41 25.40
C VAL A 76 11.39 10.16 24.08
N SER A 77 12.72 10.12 24.11
CA SER A 77 13.54 9.82 22.93
C SER A 77 13.28 8.42 22.37
N LEU A 78 13.04 7.42 23.23
CA LEU A 78 12.70 6.07 22.80
C LEU A 78 11.37 6.03 22.05
N TYR A 79 10.32 6.67 22.59
CA TYR A 79 9.03 6.77 21.90
C TYR A 79 9.14 7.51 20.57
N GLN A 80 9.93 8.59 20.49
CA GLN A 80 10.18 9.29 19.24
C GLN A 80 10.84 8.38 18.20
N MET A 81 11.85 7.60 18.57
CA MET A 81 12.50 6.67 17.64
C MET A 81 11.53 5.61 17.08
N ASP A 82 10.63 5.10 17.92
CA ASP A 82 9.64 4.11 17.49
C ASP A 82 8.52 4.71 16.62
N LEU A 83 8.12 5.95 16.90
CA LEU A 83 7.27 6.72 16.03
C LEU A 83 7.92 6.93 14.65
N ASP A 84 9.18 7.38 14.61
CA ASP A 84 9.92 7.64 13.37
C ASP A 84 10.04 6.37 12.51
N ARG A 85 10.31 5.22 13.14
CA ARG A 85 10.34 3.90 12.47
C ARG A 85 8.99 3.54 11.87
N THR A 86 7.91 3.76 12.60
CA THR A 86 6.55 3.46 12.15
C THR A 86 6.14 4.38 11.00
N GLN A 87 6.42 5.68 11.13
CA GLN A 87 6.18 6.65 10.06
C GLN A 87 7.00 6.35 8.80
N TYR A 88 8.27 5.96 8.94
CA TYR A 88 9.11 5.54 7.81
C TYR A 88 8.48 4.36 7.08
N LEU A 89 8.08 3.32 7.82
CA LEU A 89 7.44 2.14 7.25
C LEU A 89 6.14 2.50 6.50
N PHE A 90 5.30 3.32 7.13
CA PHE A 90 4.05 3.79 6.55
C PHE A 90 4.27 4.58 5.25
N ARG A 91 5.19 5.55 5.27
CA ARG A 91 5.55 6.34 4.08
C ARG A 91 6.17 5.47 2.99
N SER A 92 7.00 4.50 3.36
CA SER A 92 7.62 3.55 2.42
C SER A 92 6.55 2.71 1.70
N TYR A 93 5.57 2.19 2.43
CA TYR A 93 4.44 1.45 1.85
C TYR A 93 3.67 2.28 0.81
N LEU A 94 3.28 3.50 1.17
CA LEU A 94 2.55 4.38 0.25
C LEU A 94 3.40 4.74 -0.98
N ARG A 95 4.69 5.00 -0.80
CA ARG A 95 5.60 5.33 -1.91
C ARG A 95 5.73 4.19 -2.91
N ILE A 96 5.88 2.95 -2.44
CA ILE A 96 5.96 1.76 -3.31
C ILE A 96 4.68 1.63 -4.14
N ARG A 97 3.51 1.85 -3.53
CA ARG A 97 2.24 1.79 -4.23
C ARG A 97 2.12 2.87 -5.30
N LEU A 98 2.47 4.12 -4.98
CA LEU A 98 2.47 5.22 -5.96
C LEU A 98 3.39 4.94 -7.15
N GLN A 99 4.59 4.39 -6.91
CA GLN A 99 5.52 4.00 -7.98
C GLN A 99 4.93 2.92 -8.91
N LYS A 100 4.20 1.94 -8.34
CA LYS A 100 3.49 0.94 -9.16
C LYS A 100 2.35 1.56 -9.95
N ILE A 101 1.60 2.48 -9.34
CA ILE A 101 0.49 3.16 -10.02
C ILE A 101 1.01 3.98 -11.20
N GLU A 102 2.06 4.76 -11.00
CA GLU A 102 2.72 5.54 -12.05
C GLU A 102 3.21 4.64 -13.18
N LYS A 103 3.85 3.51 -12.85
CA LYS A 103 4.36 2.55 -13.84
C LYS A 103 3.26 1.89 -14.68
N TYR A 104 2.11 1.58 -14.07
CA TYR A 104 1.03 0.82 -14.71
C TYR A 104 -0.24 1.66 -14.96
N MET A 105 -0.11 2.98 -15.07
CA MET A 105 -1.25 3.93 -15.15
C MET A 105 -2.28 3.57 -16.24
N PHE A 106 -1.83 3.26 -17.47
CA PHE A 106 -2.74 2.91 -18.57
C PHE A 106 -3.47 1.58 -18.33
N HIS A 107 -2.78 0.59 -17.78
CA HIS A 107 -3.41 -0.68 -17.42
C HIS A 107 -4.47 -0.47 -16.33
N ILE A 108 -4.15 0.31 -15.30
CA ILE A 108 -5.08 0.62 -14.21
C ILE A 108 -6.31 1.34 -14.76
N SER A 109 -6.14 2.33 -15.65
CA SER A 109 -7.27 3.03 -16.28
C SER A 109 -8.20 2.14 -17.09
N LYS A 110 -7.67 1.07 -17.72
CA LYS A 110 -8.46 0.14 -18.53
C LYS A 110 -9.11 -1.01 -17.76
N ASN A 111 -8.52 -1.42 -16.63
CA ASN A 111 -8.98 -2.59 -15.89
C ASN A 111 -9.71 -2.19 -14.59
N PRO A 112 -11.05 -2.30 -14.53
CA PRO A 112 -11.83 -1.89 -13.36
C PRO A 112 -11.54 -2.74 -12.12
N GLU A 113 -11.14 -4.00 -12.28
CA GLU A 113 -10.77 -4.86 -11.16
C GLU A 113 -9.52 -4.32 -10.46
N VAL A 114 -8.53 -3.85 -11.23
CA VAL A 114 -7.32 -3.25 -10.66
C VAL A 114 -7.65 -1.91 -10.00
N GLN A 115 -8.54 -1.10 -10.58
CA GLN A 115 -9.00 0.14 -9.93
C GLN A 115 -9.68 -0.11 -8.58
N SER A 116 -10.39 -1.24 -8.43
CA SER A 116 -11.01 -1.59 -7.15
C SER A 116 -10.00 -1.86 -6.02
N ARG A 117 -8.73 -2.12 -6.37
CA ARG A 117 -7.62 -2.33 -5.43
C ARG A 117 -7.00 -1.02 -4.92
N LEU A 118 -7.35 0.13 -5.49
CA LEU A 118 -6.78 1.43 -5.14
C LEU A 118 -7.66 2.18 -4.12
N SER A 119 -7.03 3.00 -3.28
CA SER A 119 -7.74 4.02 -2.49
C SER A 119 -8.29 5.13 -3.39
N GLU A 120 -9.24 5.93 -2.88
CA GLU A 120 -9.80 7.06 -3.65
C GLU A 120 -8.72 8.10 -4.01
N GLN A 121 -7.77 8.35 -3.11
CA GLN A 121 -6.64 9.24 -3.37
C GLN A 121 -5.71 8.67 -4.47
N GLU A 122 -5.46 7.36 -4.44
CA GLU A 122 -4.67 6.65 -5.44
C GLU A 122 -5.35 6.66 -6.81
N LYS A 123 -6.69 6.47 -6.88
CA LYS A 123 -7.45 6.59 -8.13
C LYS A 123 -7.33 7.99 -8.73
N GLY A 124 -7.43 9.02 -7.89
CA GLY A 124 -7.23 10.40 -8.32
C GLY A 124 -5.81 10.66 -8.85
N PHE A 125 -4.79 10.07 -8.20
CA PHE A 125 -3.40 10.14 -8.67
C PHE A 125 -3.21 9.40 -10.01
N ALA A 126 -3.75 8.19 -10.15
CA ALA A 126 -3.65 7.39 -11.38
C ALA A 126 -4.23 8.14 -12.58
N ARG A 127 -5.41 8.76 -12.42
CA ARG A 127 -6.06 9.57 -13.48
C ARG A 127 -5.18 10.73 -13.91
N ARG A 128 -4.72 11.55 -12.96
CA ARG A 128 -3.85 12.70 -13.28
C ARG A 128 -2.57 12.27 -13.97
N CYS A 129 -1.94 11.18 -13.51
CA CYS A 129 -0.72 10.67 -14.10
C CYS A 129 -0.94 10.21 -15.56
N ALA A 130 -2.06 9.54 -15.84
CA ALA A 130 -2.42 9.15 -17.20
C ALA A 130 -2.69 10.35 -18.09
N ASP A 131 -3.49 11.32 -17.62
CA ASP A 131 -3.82 12.54 -18.35
C ASP A 131 -2.57 13.38 -18.66
N ASP A 132 -1.66 13.52 -17.69
CA ASP A 132 -0.40 14.25 -17.84
C ASP A 132 0.52 13.57 -18.86
N MET A 133 0.60 12.24 -18.83
CA MET A 133 1.40 11.48 -19.79
C MET A 133 0.81 11.58 -21.21
N GLU A 134 -0.50 11.43 -21.34
CA GLU A 134 -1.20 11.52 -22.64
C GLU A 134 -0.96 12.88 -23.29
N ARG A 135 -1.20 13.97 -22.56
CA ARG A 135 -0.91 15.33 -23.01
C ARG A 135 0.56 15.51 -23.41
N HIS A 136 1.49 15.01 -22.59
CA HIS A 136 2.91 15.15 -22.87
C HIS A 136 3.31 14.43 -24.16
N LEU A 137 2.83 13.20 -24.37
CA LEU A 137 3.10 12.42 -25.58
C LEU A 137 2.48 13.08 -26.81
N GLU A 138 1.26 13.62 -26.68
CA GLU A 138 0.56 14.27 -27.78
C GLU A 138 1.27 15.53 -28.28
N GLU A 139 1.67 16.40 -27.36
CA GLU A 139 2.42 17.62 -27.68
C GLU A 139 3.83 17.32 -28.22
N SER A 140 4.48 16.27 -27.70
CA SER A 140 5.88 16.00 -28.03
C SER A 140 6.06 15.24 -29.35
N VAL A 141 5.26 14.18 -29.54
CA VAL A 141 5.50 13.18 -30.60
C VAL A 141 4.23 12.86 -31.38
N LEU A 142 3.10 12.55 -30.74
CA LEU A 142 1.96 11.93 -31.43
C LEU A 142 1.36 12.85 -32.48
N SER A 143 1.23 14.16 -32.20
CA SER A 143 0.74 15.15 -33.18
C SER A 143 1.59 15.27 -34.46
N LYS A 144 2.83 14.75 -34.44
CA LYS A 144 3.75 14.75 -35.58
C LYS A 144 3.78 13.41 -36.32
N LEU A 145 3.15 12.39 -35.77
CA LEU A 145 3.07 11.07 -36.40
C LEU A 145 1.89 11.02 -37.38
N PRO A 146 2.00 10.19 -38.45
CA PRO A 146 0.87 9.89 -39.31
C PRO A 146 -0.33 9.37 -38.50
N ASP A 147 -1.54 9.64 -38.98
CA ASP A 147 -2.81 9.40 -38.27
C ASP A 147 -2.97 7.97 -37.70
N ASN A 148 -2.24 7.00 -38.26
CA ASN A 148 -2.25 5.62 -37.81
C ASN A 148 -1.41 5.28 -36.57
N TYR A 149 -0.68 6.24 -36.02
CA TYR A 149 0.19 6.07 -34.86
C TYR A 149 -0.02 7.14 -33.77
N GLN A 150 -1.14 7.85 -33.79
CA GLN A 150 -1.41 8.96 -32.85
C GLN A 150 -2.01 8.50 -31.51
N ASP A 151 -2.23 7.19 -31.31
CA ASP A 151 -2.82 6.63 -30.10
C ASP A 151 -1.74 6.36 -29.03
N THR A 152 -2.01 6.72 -27.78
CA THR A 152 -1.10 6.49 -26.63
C THR A 152 -1.04 5.03 -26.21
N VAL A 153 -2.01 4.21 -26.61
CA VAL A 153 -2.18 2.82 -26.13
C VAL A 153 -2.33 1.79 -27.25
N LYS A 154 -2.36 2.22 -28.51
CA LYS A 154 -2.29 1.35 -29.68
C LYS A 154 -1.07 1.69 -30.52
N GLN A 155 -0.29 0.67 -30.87
CA GLN A 155 0.86 0.82 -31.76
C GLN A 155 0.45 0.91 -33.23
N SER A 156 -0.79 0.54 -33.59
CA SER A 156 -1.31 0.63 -34.96
C SER A 156 -2.84 0.53 -34.96
N ILE A 157 -3.50 1.18 -35.94
CA ILE A 157 -4.94 1.03 -36.21
C ILE A 157 -5.30 -0.44 -36.53
N ILE A 158 -4.36 -1.23 -37.05
CA ILE A 158 -4.57 -2.63 -37.43
C ILE A 158 -4.62 -3.55 -36.21
N SER A 159 -4.12 -3.11 -35.04
CA SER A 159 -4.30 -3.86 -33.80
C SER A 159 -5.75 -3.76 -33.33
N GLU A 160 -6.51 -4.86 -33.48
CA GLU A 160 -7.89 -4.99 -33.00
C GLU A 160 -7.98 -4.88 -31.46
N GLU A 161 -6.90 -5.23 -30.75
CA GLU A 161 -6.78 -5.11 -29.29
C GLU A 161 -5.73 -4.07 -28.89
N SER A 162 -5.87 -3.50 -27.69
CA SER A 162 -4.83 -2.63 -27.15
C SER A 162 -3.57 -3.46 -26.87
N ASP A 163 -2.43 -3.07 -27.45
CA ASP A 163 -1.17 -3.80 -27.35
C ASP A 163 -0.59 -3.87 -25.92
N MET A 164 -1.20 -3.16 -24.96
CA MET A 164 -0.88 -3.28 -23.52
C MET A 164 -1.66 -4.40 -22.81
N ARG A 165 -2.37 -5.27 -23.53
CA ARG A 165 -2.99 -6.47 -22.96
C ARG A 165 -1.89 -7.50 -22.68
N PHE A 166 -1.39 -7.51 -21.45
CA PHE A 166 -0.51 -8.59 -20.99
C PHE A 166 -1.33 -9.88 -20.91
N SER A 167 -1.32 -10.68 -21.97
CA SER A 167 -1.72 -12.10 -21.88
C SER A 167 -0.66 -12.81 -21.05
N TRP A 168 -0.97 -13.14 -19.81
CA TRP A 168 -0.26 -14.21 -19.12
C TRP A 168 -1.02 -15.51 -19.41
N PHE A 169 -0.25 -16.59 -19.62
CA PHE A 169 -0.66 -17.95 -19.98
C PHE A 169 -2.02 -18.43 -19.43
#